data_AF-A0A5C7I216-F1
#
_entry.id   AF-A0A5C7I216-F1
#
_cell.length_a   1.000
_cell.length_b   1.000
_cell.length_c   1.000
_cell.angle_alpha   90.00
_cell.angle_beta   90.00
_cell.angle_gamma   90.00
#
_symmetry.space_group_name_H-M   'P 1'
#
loop_
_entity.id
_entity.type
_entity.pdbx_description
1 polymer ?
#
loop_
_entity_poly.entity_id
_entity_poly.type
_entity_poly.pdbx_seq_one_letter_code
_entity_poly.pdbx_strand_id
1 'polypeptide(L)'
;MKSPSPSTRRTNRDAPKSPANQKKHRRYRPGTVALREIRQFQKSTKLLIPAASFVREVSFLSLYMYMCVRAITYRLAPSQVTRWTPEALVAIQEASEDFLVGLFNDAMICAIHAKRVTLSKT
;
A
#
# COMPACT_ATOMS: atom_id res chain seq x y z
N MET A 1 83.70 -21.39 17.48
CA MET A 1 82.35 -21.33 18.10
C MET A 1 81.59 -20.14 17.48
N LYS A 2 80.59 -20.40 16.63
CA LYS A 2 79.64 -19.40 16.13
C LYS A 2 78.24 -20.00 16.20
N SER A 3 77.38 -19.38 17.00
CA SER A 3 75.99 -19.78 17.29
C SER A 3 75.06 -19.47 16.11
N PRO A 4 73.97 -20.23 15.90
CA PRO A 4 73.00 -19.97 14.84
C PRO A 4 71.98 -18.92 15.29
N SER A 5 71.66 -17.97 14.39
CA SER A 5 70.66 -16.93 14.57
C SER A 5 69.23 -17.49 14.45
N PRO A 6 68.26 -17.07 15.30
CA PRO A 6 66.89 -17.56 15.20
C PRO A 6 66.14 -16.83 14.08
N SER A 7 65.65 -17.60 13.11
CA SER A 7 64.76 -17.15 12.05
C SER A 7 63.38 -16.80 12.61
N THR A 8 63.16 -15.51 12.92
CA THR A 8 61.84 -14.99 13.30
C THR A 8 60.88 -15.06 12.11
N ARG A 9 60.01 -16.08 12.11
CA ARG A 9 58.89 -16.24 11.17
C ARG A 9 57.89 -15.11 11.39
N ARG A 10 58.00 -14.03 10.62
CA ARG A 10 56.99 -12.96 10.56
C ARG A 10 55.71 -13.54 9.97
N THR A 11 54.70 -13.79 10.81
CA THR A 11 53.34 -14.00 10.33
C THR A 11 52.82 -12.66 9.83
N ASN A 12 52.77 -12.47 8.50
CA ASN A 12 52.01 -11.37 7.89
C ASN A 12 50.55 -11.54 8.30
N ARG A 13 50.16 -10.86 9.37
CA ARG A 13 48.80 -10.87 9.91
C ARG A 13 48.11 -9.50 9.80
N ASP A 14 48.65 -8.63 8.96
CA ASP A 14 48.12 -7.29 8.70
C ASP A 14 47.91 -7.09 7.19
N ALA A 15 46.95 -7.83 6.64
CA ALA A 15 46.26 -7.37 5.45
C ALA A 15 45.05 -6.55 5.93
N PRO A 16 44.89 -5.27 5.52
CA PRO A 16 43.67 -4.54 5.84
C PRO A 16 42.50 -5.30 5.19
N LYS A 17 41.58 -5.79 6.03
CA LYS A 17 40.29 -6.28 5.55
C LYS A 17 39.67 -5.16 4.74
N SER A 18 39.60 -5.32 3.42
CA SER A 18 38.90 -4.41 2.53
C SER A 18 37.55 -4.11 3.16
N PRO A 19 37.09 -2.84 3.23
CA PRO A 19 35.78 -2.56 3.78
C PRO A 19 34.80 -3.35 2.92
N ALA A 20 34.18 -4.35 3.54
CA ALA A 20 33.20 -5.21 2.90
C ALA A 20 32.23 -4.27 2.19
N ASN A 21 32.23 -4.37 0.86
CA ASN A 21 31.44 -3.59 -0.07
C ASN A 21 30.02 -3.53 0.49
N GLN A 22 29.68 -2.44 1.19
CA GLN A 22 28.35 -2.22 1.73
C GLN A 22 27.45 -2.19 0.50
N LYS A 23 26.71 -3.29 0.25
CA LYS A 23 25.85 -3.43 -0.93
C LYS A 23 24.95 -2.21 -0.96
N LYS A 24 25.27 -1.25 -1.85
CA LYS A 24 24.48 -0.02 -2.00
C LYS A 24 23.03 -0.43 -2.15
N HIS A 25 22.16 0.12 -1.31
CA HIS A 25 20.74 -0.19 -1.33
C HIS A 25 20.19 0.14 -2.73
N ARG A 26 19.86 -0.89 -3.50
CA ARG A 26 19.48 -0.71 -4.91
C ARG A 26 18.09 -0.09 -4.97
N ARG A 27 18.01 1.16 -5.41
CA ARG A 27 16.73 1.85 -5.66
C ARG A 27 16.10 1.33 -6.95
N TYR A 28 14.81 1.03 -6.90
CA TYR A 28 14.03 0.72 -8.11
C TYR A 28 13.84 1.98 -8.95
N ARG A 29 13.77 1.80 -10.28
CA ARG A 29 13.44 2.91 -11.18
C ARG A 29 12.01 3.41 -10.89
N PRO A 30 11.75 4.72 -11.03
CA PRO A 30 10.38 5.25 -10.96
C PRO A 30 9.44 4.44 -11.85
N GLY A 31 8.24 4.14 -11.35
CA GLY A 31 7.26 3.29 -12.05
C GLY A 31 7.45 1.78 -11.87
N THR A 32 8.64 1.27 -11.54
CA THR A 32 8.87 -0.18 -11.37
C THR A 32 8.07 -0.76 -10.19
N VAL A 33 7.99 -0.01 -9.09
CA VAL A 33 7.22 -0.42 -7.91
C VAL A 33 5.72 -0.28 -8.17
N ALA A 34 5.29 0.82 -8.77
CA ALA A 34 3.89 1.06 -9.12
C ALA A 34 3.33 -0.03 -10.05
N LEU A 35 4.06 -0.43 -11.10
CA LEU A 35 3.64 -1.51 -12.00
C LEU A 35 3.55 -2.87 -11.28
N ARG A 36 4.41 -3.11 -10.29
CA ARG A 36 4.36 -4.33 -9.48
C ARG A 36 3.12 -4.33 -8.60
N GLU A 37 2.82 -3.20 -7.95
CA GLU A 37 1.63 -3.04 -7.11
C GLU A 37 0.35 -3.19 -7.93
N ILE A 38 0.26 -2.56 -9.11
CA ILE A 38 -0.89 -2.71 -10.02
C ILE A 38 -1.12 -4.19 -10.36
N ARG A 39 -0.08 -4.92 -10.76
CA ARG A 39 -0.21 -6.36 -11.06
C ARG A 39 -0.61 -7.19 -9.83
N GLN A 40 -0.08 -6.83 -8.67
CA GLN A 40 -0.41 -7.51 -7.42
C GLN A 40 -1.89 -7.31 -7.06
N PHE A 41 -2.39 -6.07 -7.15
CA PHE A 41 -3.78 -5.74 -6.84
C PHE A 41 -4.75 -6.24 -7.90
N GLN A 42 -4.37 -6.31 -9.17
CA GLN A 42 -5.20 -6.93 -10.21
C GLN A 42 -5.30 -8.45 -10.06
N LYS A 43 -4.32 -9.10 -9.44
CA LYS A 43 -4.33 -10.55 -9.18
C LYS A 43 -5.17 -10.93 -7.96
N SER A 44 -5.37 -10.02 -7.02
CA SER A 44 -6.06 -10.28 -5.76
C SER A 44 -7.32 -9.45 -5.62
N THR A 45 -8.41 -10.03 -5.16
CA THR A 45 -9.67 -9.31 -4.88
C THR A 45 -9.80 -8.88 -3.42
N LYS A 46 -8.67 -8.69 -2.71
CA LYS A 46 -8.71 -8.27 -1.30
C LYS A 46 -9.11 -6.80 -1.20
N LEU A 47 -9.94 -6.49 -0.20
CA LEU A 47 -10.25 -5.10 0.16
C LEU A 47 -8.97 -4.34 0.48
N LEU A 48 -8.82 -3.17 -0.13
CA LEU A 48 -7.65 -2.32 -0.02
C LEU A 48 -7.81 -1.28 1.09
N ILE A 49 -9.05 -0.88 1.37
CA ILE A 49 -9.34 0.01 2.48
C ILE A 49 -9.41 -0.84 3.75
N PRO A 50 -8.59 -0.56 4.78
CA PRO A 50 -8.67 -1.32 6.02
C PRO A 50 -10.09 -1.24 6.57
N ALA A 51 -10.72 -2.40 6.79
CA ALA A 51 -12.08 -2.44 7.35
C ALA A 51 -12.15 -1.68 8.68
N ALA A 52 -11.09 -1.73 9.51
CA ALA A 52 -11.02 -0.93 10.72
C ALA A 52 -10.99 0.58 10.47
N SER A 53 -10.40 1.08 9.39
CA SER A 53 -10.42 2.50 9.01
C SER A 53 -11.73 2.87 8.34
N PHE A 54 -12.29 2.00 7.51
CA PHE A 54 -13.65 2.13 6.96
C PHE A 54 -14.72 1.97 8.04
N VAL A 55 -14.42 1.40 9.20
CA VAL A 55 -15.31 1.30 10.36
C VAL A 55 -14.96 2.35 11.43
N ARG A 56 -13.73 2.90 11.49
CA ARG A 56 -13.29 3.95 12.45
C ARG A 56 -13.36 5.37 11.91
N GLU A 57 -13.12 5.68 10.65
CA GLU A 57 -13.66 6.93 10.05
C GLU A 57 -15.19 6.96 10.16
N VAL A 58 -15.76 5.79 10.43
CA VAL A 58 -17.17 5.53 10.57
C VAL A 58 -17.64 5.48 12.04
N SER A 59 -16.71 5.26 12.99
CA SER A 59 -16.96 5.15 14.44
C SER A 59 -16.27 6.24 15.27
N PHE A 60 -15.27 6.95 14.78
CA PHE A 60 -14.70 8.16 15.40
C PHE A 60 -15.49 9.39 14.96
N LEU A 61 -16.05 9.33 13.75
CA LEU A 61 -17.29 9.98 13.36
C LEU A 61 -18.50 9.05 13.65
N SER A 62 -18.57 8.36 14.80
CA SER A 62 -19.71 7.46 15.13
C SER A 62 -21.06 8.18 15.04
N LEU A 63 -21.08 9.49 15.24
CA LEU A 63 -22.24 10.29 14.89
C LEU A 63 -22.40 10.42 13.37
N TYR A 64 -21.36 10.79 12.61
CA TYR A 64 -21.45 11.18 11.20
C TYR A 64 -21.57 10.04 10.17
N MET A 65 -20.99 8.84 10.33
CA MET A 65 -21.26 7.73 9.38
C MET A 65 -22.44 6.86 9.76
N TYR A 66 -22.71 6.68 11.06
CA TYR A 66 -24.03 6.25 11.48
C TYR A 66 -25.07 7.23 10.92
N MET A 67 -24.77 8.54 10.84
CA MET A 67 -25.57 9.54 10.11
C MET A 67 -25.42 9.52 8.59
N CYS A 68 -24.39 9.02 7.90
CA CYS A 68 -24.40 8.95 6.43
C CYS A 68 -25.18 7.74 5.92
N VAL A 69 -24.94 6.58 6.53
CA VAL A 69 -25.74 5.38 6.27
C VAL A 69 -27.14 5.57 6.83
N ARG A 70 -27.34 6.14 8.04
CA ARG A 70 -28.68 6.62 8.42
C ARG A 70 -29.14 7.80 7.59
N ALA A 71 -28.35 8.70 7.02
CA ALA A 71 -28.90 9.82 6.24
C ALA A 71 -29.44 9.28 4.93
N ILE A 72 -28.69 8.42 4.26
CA ILE A 72 -29.16 7.71 3.07
C ILE A 72 -30.38 6.88 3.42
N THR A 73 -30.33 6.12 4.52
CA THR A 73 -31.42 5.24 4.93
C THR A 73 -32.59 5.99 5.56
N TYR A 74 -32.41 7.16 6.14
CA TYR A 74 -33.46 8.03 6.68
C TYR A 74 -34.08 8.89 5.59
N ARG A 75 -33.31 9.21 4.55
CA ARG A 75 -33.78 9.84 3.33
C ARG A 75 -34.54 8.86 2.44
N LEU A 76 -34.17 7.57 2.44
CA LEU A 76 -34.81 6.53 1.61
C LEU A 76 -35.87 5.70 2.36
N ALA A 77 -35.67 5.40 3.65
CA ALA A 77 -36.51 4.51 4.47
C ALA A 77 -36.39 4.77 6.00
N PRO A 78 -36.87 5.93 6.49
CA PRO A 78 -36.64 6.43 7.86
C PRO A 78 -37.13 5.56 9.02
N SER A 79 -38.05 4.62 8.77
CA SER A 79 -38.70 3.81 9.80
C SER A 79 -38.39 2.32 9.73
N GLN A 80 -37.62 1.85 8.73
CA GLN A 80 -37.47 0.41 8.47
C GLN A 80 -36.08 -0.18 8.82
N VAL A 81 -35.05 0.64 9.00
CA VAL A 81 -33.68 0.14 9.21
C VAL A 81 -33.02 0.84 10.40
N THR A 82 -32.97 0.13 11.53
CA THR A 82 -32.39 0.62 12.80
C THR A 82 -31.02 0.00 13.10
N ARG A 83 -30.73 -1.18 12.52
CA ARG A 83 -29.50 -1.94 12.72
C ARG A 83 -28.96 -2.47 11.39
N TRP A 84 -27.64 -2.47 11.27
CA TRP A 84 -26.91 -3.03 10.15
C TRP A 84 -26.23 -4.32 10.58
N THR A 85 -26.29 -5.34 9.74
CA THR A 85 -25.50 -6.56 9.94
C THR A 85 -24.05 -6.31 9.54
N PRO A 86 -23.07 -6.99 10.16
CA PRO A 86 -21.67 -6.84 9.77
C PRO A 86 -21.44 -7.22 8.30
N GLU A 87 -22.19 -8.19 7.77
CA GLU A 87 -22.15 -8.60 6.36
C GLU A 87 -22.61 -7.47 5.43
N ALA A 88 -23.64 -6.71 5.83
CA ALA A 88 -24.12 -5.58 5.04
C ALA A 88 -23.10 -4.44 4.97
N LEU A 89 -22.35 -4.20 6.05
CA LEU A 89 -21.28 -3.20 6.05
C LEU A 89 -20.12 -3.60 5.13
N VAL A 90 -19.76 -4.89 5.10
CA VAL A 90 -18.77 -5.42 4.17
C VAL A 90 -19.24 -5.31 2.73
N ALA A 91 -20.50 -5.65 2.44
CA ALA A 91 -21.07 -5.53 1.09
C ALA A 91 -21.06 -4.07 0.58
N ILE A 92 -21.37 -3.10 1.46
CA ILE A 92 -21.28 -1.67 1.11
C ILE A 92 -19.83 -1.27 0.80
N GLN A 93 -18.88 -1.77 1.60
CA GLN A 93 -17.46 -1.49 1.37
C GLN A 93 -17.01 -2.08 0.01
N GLU A 94 -17.37 -3.33 -0.29
CA GLU A 94 -17.07 -3.97 -1.57
C GLU A 94 -17.62 -3.17 -2.75
N ALA A 95 -18.89 -2.78 -2.70
CA ALA A 95 -19.51 -1.98 -3.75
C ALA A 95 -18.84 -0.60 -3.91
N SER A 96 -18.42 0.01 -2.80
CA SER A 96 -17.75 1.31 -2.82
C SER A 96 -16.35 1.21 -3.43
N GLU A 97 -15.57 0.17 -3.09
CA GLU A 97 -14.24 -0.05 -3.67
C GLU A 97 -14.33 -0.40 -5.16
N ASP A 98 -15.28 -1.24 -5.56
CA ASP A 98 -15.52 -1.59 -6.98
C ASP A 98 -15.87 -0.35 -7.82
N PHE A 99 -16.76 0.50 -7.31
CA PHE A 99 -17.11 1.76 -7.95
C PHE A 99 -15.89 2.69 -8.13
N LEU A 100 -15.04 2.82 -7.10
CA LEU A 100 -13.83 3.65 -7.19
C LEU A 100 -12.83 3.09 -8.20
N VAL A 101 -12.65 1.76 -8.27
CA VAL A 101 -11.78 1.12 -9.26
C VAL A 101 -12.28 1.39 -10.68
N GLY A 102 -13.59 1.27 -10.92
CA GLY A 102 -14.22 1.62 -12.20
C GLY A 102 -13.97 3.08 -12.59
N LEU A 103 -14.21 4.00 -11.65
CA LEU A 103 -13.97 5.43 -11.86
C LEU A 103 -12.49 5.74 -12.19
N PHE A 104 -11.54 5.08 -11.51
CA PHE A 104 -10.11 5.26 -11.79
C PHE A 104 -9.71 4.69 -13.15
N ASN A 105 -10.34 3.61 -13.61
CA ASN A 105 -10.11 3.07 -14.94
C ASN A 105 -10.54 4.08 -16.02
N ASP A 106 -11.74 4.65 -15.89
CA ASP A 106 -12.23 5.65 -16.84
C ASP A 106 -11.39 6.93 -16.80
N ALA A 107 -11.01 7.39 -15.60
CA ALA A 107 -10.10 8.52 -15.44
C ALA A 107 -8.72 8.26 -16.08
N MET A 108 -8.22 7.02 -16.03
CA MET A 108 -6.97 6.63 -16.66
C MET A 108 -7.08 6.65 -18.19
N ILE A 109 -8.20 6.18 -18.75
CA ILE A 109 -8.48 6.28 -20.19
C ILE A 109 -8.48 7.75 -20.63
N CYS A 110 -9.12 8.64 -19.88
CA CYS A 110 -9.11 10.08 -20.13
C CYS A 110 -7.71 10.70 -20.03
N ALA A 111 -6.89 10.26 -19.07
CA ALA A 111 -5.51 10.73 -18.93
C ALA A 111 -4.65 10.31 -20.13
N ILE A 112 -4.77 9.05 -20.57
CA ILE A 112 -4.05 8.52 -21.74
C ILE A 112 -4.50 9.24 -23.01
N HIS A 113 -5.81 9.52 -23.15
CA HIS A 113 -6.33 10.32 -24.25
C HIS A 113 -5.67 11.71 -24.31
N ALA A 114 -5.42 12.33 -23.15
CA ALA A 114 -4.68 13.57 -23.02
C ALA A 114 -3.13 13.43 -23.04
N LYS A 115 -2.59 12.26 -23.44
CA LYS A 115 -1.15 11.93 -23.47
C LYS A 115 -0.45 12.07 -22.11
N ARG A 116 -1.18 11.89 -21.01
CA ARG A 116 -0.67 11.93 -19.63
C ARG A 116 -0.73 10.54 -19.00
N VAL A 117 0.20 10.29 -18.07
CA VAL A 117 0.23 9.07 -17.24
C VAL A 117 -0.28 9.34 -15.82
N THR A 118 -0.23 10.61 -15.39
CA THR A 118 -0.68 11.04 -14.06
C THR A 118 -2.12 11.52 -14.12
N LEU A 119 -2.96 10.99 -13.24
CA LEU A 119 -4.33 11.46 -13.02
C LEU A 119 -4.30 12.87 -12.40
N SER A 120 -5.18 13.74 -12.87
CA SER A 120 -5.36 15.10 -12.34
C SER A 120 -6.84 15.38 -12.15
N LYS A 121 -7.19 16.10 -11.09
CA LYS A 121 -8.50 16.76 -11.01
C LYS A 121 -8.47 17.90 -12.04
N THR A 122 -9.51 18.00 -12.85
CA THR A 122 -9.64 19.07 -13.85
C THR A 122 -10.01 20.36 -13.14
#